data_AF-A0AAN8JYP9-F1
#
_entry.id   AF-A0AAN8JYP9-F1
#
_cell.length_a   1.000
_cell.length_b   1.000
_cell.length_c   1.000
_cell.angle_alpha   90.00
_cell.angle_beta   90.00
_cell.angle_gamma   90.00
#
_symmetry.space_group_name_H-M   'P 1'
#
loop_
_entity.id
_entity.type
_entity.pdbx_description
1 polymer ?
#
loop_
_entity_poly.entity_id
_entity_poly.type
_entity_poly.pdbx_seq_one_letter_code
_entity_poly.pdbx_strand_id
1 'polypeptide(L)'
;MPRNTICQFIPEVCQAIYNALHEDYVKHKKAVVITSRVHPGESNSSWMMKGFLDYHTGNSADAKLLHDTFIFKIVPMLNPDGVIVGNYRCSLAGRDLNRNYKTMLKDSYPTVWHTRSMIRK
;
A
#
# COMPACT_ATOMS: atom_id res chain seq x y z
N MET A 1 -4.21 -21.36 10.65
CA MET A 1 -4.60 -19.97 10.29
C MET A 1 -3.47 -19.00 10.60
N PRO A 2 -2.69 -18.53 9.60
CA PRO A 2 -1.90 -17.31 9.75
C PRO A 2 -2.53 -16.19 8.91
N ARG A 3 -2.98 -15.13 9.59
CA ARG A 3 -3.52 -13.91 9.00
C ARG A 3 -2.34 -13.06 8.49
N ASN A 4 -2.24 -12.86 7.18
CA ASN A 4 -1.35 -11.85 6.59
C ASN A 4 -1.99 -10.47 6.78
N THR A 5 -1.65 -9.81 7.89
CA THR A 5 -2.29 -8.59 8.40
C THR A 5 -1.82 -7.29 7.71
N ILE A 6 -1.81 -7.26 6.38
CA ILE A 6 -1.46 -6.03 5.62
C ILE A 6 -2.62 -5.52 4.75
N CYS A 7 -3.64 -6.34 4.47
CA CYS A 7 -4.74 -5.97 3.58
C CYS A 7 -6.12 -6.13 4.24
N GLN A 8 -6.31 -5.65 5.47
CA GLN A 8 -7.63 -5.53 6.08
C GLN A 8 -8.09 -4.08 6.19
N PHE A 9 -8.07 -3.34 5.09
CA PHE A 9 -8.93 -2.19 4.93
C PHE A 9 -9.37 -2.15 3.47
N ILE A 10 -10.69 -2.09 3.26
CA ILE A 10 -11.41 -2.00 1.97
C ILE A 10 -11.79 -3.37 1.37
N PRO A 11 -13.01 -3.88 1.64
CA PRO A 11 -13.59 -5.08 1.01
C PRO A 11 -13.58 -5.03 -0.53
N GLU A 12 -13.64 -3.85 -1.15
CA GLU A 12 -13.56 -3.71 -2.61
C GLU A 12 -12.17 -4.07 -3.18
N VAL A 13 -11.09 -3.99 -2.38
CA VAL A 13 -9.75 -4.44 -2.81
C VAL A 13 -9.68 -5.97 -2.95
N CYS A 14 -10.52 -6.72 -2.22
CA CYS A 14 -10.65 -8.17 -2.44
C CYS A 14 -11.21 -8.50 -3.82
N GLN A 15 -11.84 -7.58 -4.54
CA GLN A 15 -12.31 -7.84 -5.90
C GLN A 15 -11.14 -8.07 -6.88
N ALA A 16 -9.93 -7.59 -6.57
CA ALA A 16 -8.72 -7.94 -7.32
C ALA A 16 -8.37 -9.44 -7.23
N ILE A 17 -8.88 -10.15 -6.21
CA ILE A 17 -8.72 -11.62 -6.07
C ILE A 17 -9.68 -12.36 -7.02
N TYR A 18 -10.83 -11.78 -7.39
CA TYR A 18 -11.75 -12.42 -8.34
C TYR A 18 -11.14 -12.56 -9.75
N ASN A 19 -10.28 -11.60 -10.15
CA ASN A 19 -9.54 -11.66 -11.41
C ASN A 19 -8.44 -12.73 -11.43
N ALA A 20 -8.14 -13.36 -10.29
CA ALA A 20 -7.25 -14.53 -10.23
C ALA A 20 -7.88 -15.79 -10.84
N LEU A 21 -9.16 -15.78 -11.23
CA LEU A 21 -9.76 -16.87 -12.02
C LEU A 21 -9.22 -16.93 -13.48
N HIS A 22 -8.46 -15.91 -13.90
CA HIS A 22 -7.68 -15.91 -15.13
C HIS A 22 -6.20 -15.60 -14.82
N GLU A 23 -5.53 -16.54 -14.14
CA GLU A 23 -4.11 -16.46 -13.76
C GLU A 23 -3.17 -16.10 -14.93
N ASP A 24 -3.50 -16.48 -16.17
CA ASP A 24 -2.66 -16.19 -17.34
C ASP A 24 -2.77 -14.74 -17.85
N TYR A 25 -3.90 -14.06 -17.61
CA TYR A 25 -4.11 -12.67 -18.04
C TYR A 25 -3.46 -11.66 -17.09
N VAL A 26 -3.38 -12.00 -15.80
CA VAL A 26 -2.78 -11.13 -14.77
C VAL A 26 -1.26 -11.10 -14.88
N LYS A 27 -0.60 -12.17 -15.36
CA LYS A 27 0.87 -12.30 -15.43
C LYS A 27 1.58 -11.23 -16.29
N HIS A 28 0.88 -10.54 -17.19
CA HIS A 28 1.49 -9.58 -18.11
C HIS A 28 1.16 -8.10 -17.80
N LYS A 29 0.25 -7.83 -16.85
CA LYS A 29 -0.11 -6.45 -16.52
C LYS A 29 1.01 -5.78 -15.72
N LYS A 30 1.32 -4.53 -16.08
CA LYS A 30 2.26 -3.71 -15.30
C LYS A 30 1.65 -3.41 -13.93
N ALA A 31 2.46 -3.48 -12.89
CA ALA A 31 2.05 -3.12 -11.53
C ALA A 31 2.35 -1.65 -11.24
N VAL A 32 1.40 -0.96 -10.62
CA VAL A 32 1.54 0.39 -10.08
C VAL A 32 1.48 0.29 -8.56
N VAL A 33 2.51 0.78 -7.88
CA VAL A 33 2.63 0.71 -6.42
C VAL A 33 2.52 2.11 -5.86
N ILE A 34 1.58 2.31 -4.94
CA ILE A 34 1.30 3.62 -4.34
C ILE A 34 1.35 3.46 -2.82
N THR A 35 2.17 4.29 -2.17
CA THR A 35 2.31 4.28 -0.72
C THR A 35 2.20 5.71 -0.19
N SER A 36 1.63 5.88 1.00
CA SER A 36 1.54 7.19 1.67
C SER A 36 1.90 7.11 3.16
N ARG A 37 2.07 8.28 3.80
CA ARG A 37 2.43 8.43 5.23
C ARG A 37 3.64 7.60 5.65
N VAL A 38 4.75 7.75 4.92
CA VAL A 38 6.05 7.24 5.38
C VAL A 38 6.57 8.05 6.57
N HIS A 39 6.45 9.37 6.50
CA HIS A 39 6.61 10.25 7.64
C HIS A 39 5.24 10.51 8.27
N PRO A 40 5.09 10.33 9.58
CA PRO A 40 3.78 10.44 10.20
C PRO A 40 3.17 11.84 10.14
N GLY A 41 3.97 12.89 10.26
CA GLY A 41 3.53 14.29 10.28
C GLY A 41 3.05 14.83 8.93
N GLU A 42 3.29 14.11 7.84
CA GLU A 42 2.86 14.49 6.48
C GLU A 42 1.39 14.09 6.24
N SER A 43 0.47 14.61 7.06
CA SER A 43 -0.95 14.27 7.07
C SER A 43 -1.67 14.57 5.74
N ASN A 44 -1.19 15.56 4.99
CA ASN A 44 -1.65 15.87 3.62
C ASN A 44 -1.59 14.64 2.70
N SER A 45 -0.61 13.75 2.88
CA SER A 45 -0.52 12.52 2.07
C SER A 45 -1.68 11.55 2.31
N SER A 46 -2.29 11.54 3.49
CA SER A 46 -3.51 10.74 3.74
C SER A 46 -4.73 11.29 3.03
N TRP A 47 -4.87 12.62 2.96
CA TRP A 47 -5.97 13.25 2.24
C TRP A 47 -5.88 13.01 0.73
N MET A 48 -4.67 13.10 0.17
CA MET A 48 -4.42 12.73 -1.22
C MET A 48 -4.75 11.25 -1.48
N MET A 49 -4.29 10.35 -0.60
CA MET A 49 -4.58 8.93 -0.71
C MET A 49 -6.08 8.62 -0.60
N LYS A 50 -6.81 9.34 0.27
CA LYS A 50 -8.26 9.20 0.38
C LYS A 50 -8.95 9.58 -0.93
N GLY A 51 -8.63 10.73 -1.51
CA GLY A 51 -9.18 11.14 -2.81
C GLY A 51 -8.84 10.17 -3.94
N PHE A 52 -7.60 9.66 -3.95
CA PHE A 52 -7.19 8.62 -4.89
C PHE A 52 -8.04 7.36 -4.74
N LEU A 53 -8.19 6.84 -3.52
CA LEU A 53 -8.98 5.64 -3.24
C LEU A 53 -10.45 5.86 -3.63
N ASP A 54 -11.04 6.99 -3.26
CA ASP A 54 -12.45 7.31 -3.56
C ASP A 54 -12.72 7.34 -5.08
N TYR A 55 -11.79 7.90 -5.86
CA TYR A 55 -11.88 7.85 -7.33
C TYR A 55 -11.66 6.43 -7.85
N HIS A 56 -10.64 5.75 -7.35
CA HIS A 56 -10.19 4.45 -7.83
C HIS A 56 -11.21 3.32 -7.55
N THR A 57 -11.93 3.40 -6.43
CA THR A 57 -13.04 2.48 -6.09
C THR A 57 -14.40 2.98 -6.59
N GLY A 58 -14.45 4.14 -7.23
CA GLY A 58 -15.66 4.70 -7.80
C GLY A 58 -16.12 3.99 -9.08
N ASN A 59 -17.26 4.42 -9.62
CA ASN A 59 -17.89 3.82 -10.81
C ASN A 59 -17.45 4.44 -12.15
N SER A 60 -16.38 5.26 -12.14
CA SER A 60 -15.87 5.92 -13.35
C SER A 60 -15.43 4.90 -14.41
N ALA A 61 -15.70 5.19 -15.69
CA ALA A 61 -15.21 4.38 -16.81
C ALA A 61 -13.68 4.33 -16.83
N ASP A 62 -13.02 5.45 -16.53
CA ASP A 62 -11.55 5.54 -16.47
C ASP A 62 -10.98 4.68 -15.34
N ALA A 63 -11.64 4.65 -14.17
CA ALA A 63 -11.21 3.80 -13.06
C ALA A 63 -11.26 2.32 -13.46
N LYS A 64 -12.33 1.88 -14.14
CA LYS A 64 -12.45 0.52 -14.68
C LYS A 64 -11.35 0.22 -15.70
N LEU A 65 -11.10 1.14 -16.64
CA LEU A 65 -10.02 1.01 -17.62
C LEU A 65 -8.65 0.85 -16.95
N LEU A 66 -8.39 1.59 -15.87
CA LEU A 66 -7.15 1.47 -15.10
C LEU A 66 -7.02 0.08 -14.46
N HIS A 67 -8.08 -0.48 -13.88
CA HIS A 67 -8.10 -1.84 -13.31
C HIS A 67 -7.93 -2.93 -14.39
N ASP A 68 -8.47 -2.68 -15.58
CA ASP A 68 -8.32 -3.58 -16.72
C ASP A 68 -6.91 -3.53 -17.31
N THR A 69 -6.18 -2.43 -17.13
CA THR A 69 -4.84 -2.24 -17.71
C THR A 69 -3.70 -2.56 -16.73
N PHE A 70 -3.85 -2.21 -15.45
CA PHE A 70 -2.79 -2.28 -14.44
C PHE A 70 -3.20 -3.06 -13.20
N ILE A 71 -2.20 -3.54 -12.47
CA ILE A 71 -2.38 -4.07 -11.11
C ILE A 71 -1.99 -2.98 -10.12
N PHE A 72 -2.93 -2.52 -9.30
CA PHE A 72 -2.64 -1.52 -8.26
C PHE A 72 -2.34 -2.21 -6.92
N LYS A 73 -1.19 -1.86 -6.33
CA LYS A 73 -0.78 -2.29 -4.98
C LYS A 73 -0.66 -1.06 -4.09
N ILE A 74 -1.65 -0.87 -3.22
CA ILE A 74 -1.82 0.38 -2.48
C ILE A 74 -1.55 0.15 -0.99
N VAL A 75 -0.71 1.00 -0.39
CA VAL A 75 -0.45 1.05 1.05
C VAL A 75 -0.83 2.44 1.57
N PRO A 76 -2.05 2.62 2.11
CA PRO A 76 -2.54 3.94 2.49
C PRO A 76 -1.75 4.61 3.63
N MET A 77 -1.05 3.81 4.43
CA MET A 77 -0.26 4.32 5.55
C MET A 77 0.91 3.40 5.85
N LEU A 78 2.13 3.88 5.62
CA LEU A 78 3.35 3.09 5.84
C LEU A 78 3.86 3.17 7.30
N ASN A 79 3.45 4.17 8.06
CA ASN A 79 3.92 4.40 9.42
C ASN A 79 2.77 4.68 10.41
N PRO A 80 1.85 3.74 10.63
CA PRO A 80 0.71 3.95 11.54
C PRO A 80 1.15 4.21 12.98
N ASP A 81 2.17 3.51 13.47
CA ASP A 81 2.65 3.66 14.85
C ASP A 81 3.17 5.07 15.12
N GLY A 82 3.97 5.61 14.20
CA GLY A 82 4.46 6.98 14.29
C GLY A 82 3.34 8.02 14.27
N VAL A 83 2.22 7.73 13.59
CA VAL A 83 1.05 8.62 13.57
C VAL A 83 0.34 8.60 14.91
N ILE A 84 0.11 7.41 15.47
CA ILE A 84 -0.58 7.22 16.75
C ILE A 84 0.14 7.96 17.87
N VAL A 85 1.48 7.92 17.90
CA VAL A 85 2.28 8.59 18.94
C VAL A 85 2.57 10.07 18.64
N GLY A 86 2.09 10.62 17.52
CA GLY A 86 2.30 12.02 17.17
C GLY A 86 3.74 12.37 16.76
N ASN A 87 4.52 11.41 16.27
CA ASN A 87 5.83 11.70 15.69
C ASN A 87 5.68 12.55 14.43
N TYR A 88 6.73 13.29 14.06
CA TYR A 88 6.75 14.01 12.79
C TYR A 88 7.36 13.18 11.66
N ARG A 89 8.54 12.59 11.88
CA ARG A 89 9.34 11.97 10.81
C ARG A 89 9.54 10.46 10.97
N CYS A 90 9.81 10.01 12.18
CA CYS A 90 10.29 8.66 12.43
C CYS A 90 9.17 7.69 12.83
N SER A 91 9.45 6.39 12.69
CA SER A 91 8.67 5.32 13.32
C SER A 91 8.77 5.37 14.85
N LEU A 92 8.02 4.51 15.53
CA LEU A 92 8.06 4.37 16.99
C LEU A 92 9.49 4.10 17.53
N ALA A 93 10.32 3.39 16.76
CA ALA A 93 11.71 3.09 17.10
C ALA A 93 12.69 4.25 16.79
N GLY A 94 12.20 5.45 16.48
CA GLY A 94 13.04 6.60 16.15
C GLY A 94 13.76 6.50 14.80
N ARG A 95 13.31 5.61 13.89
CA ARG A 95 13.95 5.39 12.60
C ARG A 95 13.21 6.09 11.45
N ASP A 96 13.97 6.70 10.54
CA ASP A 96 13.43 7.22 9.28
C ASP A 96 13.24 6.05 8.29
N LEU A 97 11.98 5.73 8.01
CA LEU A 97 11.59 4.66 7.09
C LEU A 97 11.97 5.00 5.63
N ASN A 98 11.93 6.28 5.26
CA ASN A 98 12.23 6.78 3.91
C ASN A 98 13.74 6.84 3.60
N ARG A 99 14.57 6.23 4.46
CA ARG A 99 16.02 6.06 4.26
C ARG A 99 16.43 4.60 4.14
N ASN A 100 15.51 3.66 4.34
CA ASN A 100 15.86 2.26 4.59
C ASN A 100 15.11 1.25 3.69
N TYR A 101 14.68 1.63 2.49
CA TYR A 101 13.99 0.69 1.57
C TYR A 101 14.80 -0.56 1.18
N LYS A 102 16.13 -0.48 1.23
CA LYS A 102 17.03 -1.61 0.94
C LYS A 102 17.32 -2.49 2.15
N THR A 103 16.83 -2.15 3.34
CA THR A 103 17.15 -2.87 4.58
C THR A 103 16.72 -4.33 4.56
N MET A 104 17.53 -5.22 5.12
CA MET A 104 17.15 -6.63 5.35
C MET A 104 16.59 -6.84 6.76
N LEU A 105 16.63 -5.80 7.61
CA LEU A 105 16.21 -5.85 9.01
C LEU A 105 14.68 -5.77 9.12
N LYS A 106 14.03 -6.94 9.07
CA LYS A 106 12.57 -7.05 9.17
C LYS A 106 12.03 -6.47 10.48
N ASP A 107 12.67 -6.75 11.60
CA ASP A 107 12.13 -6.37 12.92
C ASP A 107 12.26 -4.86 13.18
N SER A 108 13.28 -4.20 12.62
CA SER A 108 13.47 -2.75 12.75
C SER A 108 12.68 -1.93 11.73
N TYR A 109 12.33 -2.53 10.58
CA TYR A 109 11.63 -1.86 9.48
C TYR A 109 10.51 -2.75 8.90
N PRO A 110 9.55 -3.19 9.71
CA PRO A 110 8.58 -4.20 9.31
C PRO A 110 7.74 -3.72 8.12
N THR A 111 7.22 -2.49 8.16
CA THR A 111 6.36 -1.95 7.10
C THR A 111 7.11 -1.84 5.77
N VAL A 112 8.31 -1.29 5.78
CA VAL A 112 9.19 -1.18 4.61
C VAL A 112 9.55 -2.56 4.04
N TRP A 113 9.91 -3.52 4.90
CA TRP A 113 10.27 -4.88 4.49
C TRP A 113 9.10 -5.60 3.82
N HIS A 114 7.91 -5.48 4.41
CA HIS A 114 6.70 -6.10 3.87
C HIS A 114 6.24 -5.44 2.56
N THR A 115 6.31 -4.10 2.45
CA THR A 115 6.03 -3.39 1.20
C THR A 115 6.98 -3.84 0.09
N ARG A 116 8.29 -3.97 0.37
CA ARG A 116 9.23 -4.49 -0.63
C ARG A 116 8.91 -5.93 -1.04
N SER A 117 8.52 -6.77 -0.09
CA SER A 117 8.13 -8.16 -0.35
C SER A 117 6.86 -8.25 -1.20
N MET A 118 5.91 -7.32 -1.00
CA MET A 118 4.72 -7.16 -1.84
C MET A 118 5.08 -6.73 -3.27
N ILE A 119 6.11 -5.91 -3.48
CA ILE A 119 6.55 -5.48 -4.82
C ILE A 119 7.21 -6.63 -5.60
N ARG A 120 7.96 -7.50 -4.93
CA ARG A 120 8.69 -8.61 -5.54
C ARG A 120 7.83 -9.81 -5.96
N LYS A 121 6.61 -9.90 -5.45
CA LYS A 121 5.64 -10.95 -5.80
C LYS A 121 4.73 -10.46 -6.91
#